data_AF-A0A963JC74-F1
#
_entry.id   AF-A0A963JC74-F1
#
_cell.length_a   1.000
_cell.length_b   1.000
_cell.length_c   1.000
_cell.angle_alpha   90.00
_cell.angle_beta   90.00
_cell.angle_gamma   90.00
#
_symmetry.space_group_name_H-M   'P 1'
#
loop_
_entity.id
_entity.type
_entity.pdbx_description
1 polymer ?
#
loop_
_entity_poly.entity_id
_entity_poly.type
_entity_poly.pdbx_seq_one_letter_code
_entity_poly.pdbx_strand_id
1 'polypeptide(L)'
;MHLHILGICGTFMGGLAALAREAGHRVTGCDAGVYPPMSEQLRALGIELIEGWDAAQLDLAPDIFVVGNVVTRGNPLIEAVLDAGARYTSGPQWLAEQVLQGR
;
A
#
# COMPACT_ATOMS: atom_id res chain seq x y z
N MET A 1 -9.36 -3.21 9.04
CA MET A 1 -8.72 -3.84 7.88
C MET A 1 -7.23 -3.56 7.93
N HIS A 2 -6.44 -4.46 7.38
CA HIS A 2 -5.01 -4.31 7.13
C HIS A 2 -4.78 -4.11 5.63
N LEU A 3 -4.29 -2.91 5.28
CA LEU A 3 -3.87 -2.57 3.93
C LEU A 3 -2.37 -2.80 3.77
N HIS A 4 -2.00 -3.38 2.63
CA HIS A 4 -0.61 -3.36 2.16
C HIS A 4 -0.51 -2.56 0.86
N ILE A 5 0.20 -1.43 0.90
CA ILE A 5 0.26 -0.47 -0.20
C ILE A 5 1.56 -0.66 -0.97
N LEU A 6 1.47 -0.98 -2.26
CA LEU A 6 2.63 -1.09 -3.15
C LEU A 6 2.89 0.27 -3.82
N GLY A 7 4.11 0.77 -3.73
CA GLY A 7 4.48 2.12 -4.19
C GLY A 7 4.10 3.20 -3.18
N ILE A 8 4.19 2.89 -1.89
CA ILE A 8 3.69 3.74 -0.80
C ILE A 8 4.42 5.08 -0.66
N CYS A 9 5.66 5.20 -1.14
CA CYS A 9 6.45 6.43 -1.02
C CYS A 9 6.11 7.48 -2.09
N GLY A 10 5.24 7.17 -3.06
CA GLY A 10 4.70 8.18 -3.97
C GLY A 10 3.76 9.16 -3.25
N THR A 11 3.78 10.44 -3.58
CA THR A 11 3.02 11.49 -2.86
C THR A 11 1.54 11.17 -2.68
N PHE A 12 0.87 10.71 -3.73
CA PHE A 12 -0.54 10.32 -3.66
C PHE A 12 -0.75 9.09 -2.77
N MET A 13 0.09 8.06 -2.94
CA MET A 13 -0.03 6.80 -2.20
C MET A 13 0.29 6.99 -0.71
N GLY A 14 1.27 7.83 -0.38
CA GLY A 14 1.59 8.20 1.00
C GLY A 14 0.47 9.00 1.66
N GLY A 15 -0.15 9.93 0.93
CA GLY A 15 -1.35 10.63 1.41
C GLY A 15 -2.53 9.68 1.64
N LEU A 16 -2.75 8.73 0.73
CA LEU A 16 -3.75 7.67 0.89
C LEU A 16 -3.46 6.81 2.12
N ALA A 17 -2.19 6.45 2.34
CA ALA A 17 -1.77 5.68 3.51
C ALA A 17 -2.07 6.42 4.82
N ALA A 18 -1.80 7.73 4.86
CA ALA A 18 -2.12 8.58 6.00
C ALA A 18 -3.63 8.62 6.27
N LEU A 19 -4.46 8.83 5.23
CA LEU A 19 -5.92 8.79 5.35
C LEU A 19 -6.42 7.43 5.85
N ALA A 20 -5.85 6.33 5.35
CA ALA A 20 -6.19 4.99 5.78
C ALA A 20 -5.84 4.73 7.26
N ARG A 21 -4.69 5.26 7.72
CA ARG A 21 -4.32 5.21 9.16
C ARG A 21 -5.28 6.02 10.02
N GLU A 22 -5.63 7.23 9.59
CA GLU A 22 -6.57 8.10 10.31
C GLU A 22 -7.98 7.48 10.39
N ALA A 23 -8.40 6.77 9.34
CA ALA A 23 -9.63 5.97 9.33
C ALA A 23 -9.58 4.70 10.20
N GLY A 24 -8.48 4.45 10.93
CA GLY A 24 -8.34 3.35 11.88
C GLY A 24 -7.90 2.01 11.24
N HIS A 25 -7.47 2.00 9.98
CA HIS A 25 -6.93 0.79 9.37
C HIS A 25 -5.48 0.55 9.79
N ARG A 26 -5.05 -0.72 9.87
CA ARG A 26 -3.63 -1.07 9.90
C ARG A 26 -3.07 -0.84 8.51
N VAL A 27 -1.97 -0.12 8.38
CA VAL A 27 -1.33 0.14 7.09
C VAL A 27 0.12 -0.29 7.16
N THR A 28 0.51 -1.04 6.14
CA THR A 28 1.89 -1.40 5.81
C THR A 28 2.09 -1.03 4.35
N GLY A 29 3.34 -0.86 3.91
CA GLY A 29 3.58 -0.70 2.48
C GLY A 29 5.02 -0.92 2.09
N CYS A 30 5.22 -1.00 0.79
CA CYS A 30 6.52 -1.20 0.20
C CYS A 30 6.78 -0.26 -0.96
N ASP A 31 8.06 -0.03 -1.25
CA ASP A 31 8.51 0.73 -2.40
C ASP A 31 9.89 0.28 -2.85
N ALA A 32 10.27 0.58 -4.09
CA ALA A 32 11.60 0.28 -4.62
C ALA A 32 12.70 1.00 -3.83
N GLY A 33 12.38 2.15 -3.24
CA GLY A 33 13.26 2.86 -2.33
C GLY A 33 12.47 3.53 -1.21
N VAL A 34 12.92 3.36 0.03
CA VAL A 34 12.30 3.96 1.21
C VAL A 34 13.22 5.08 1.70
N TYR A 35 12.92 6.32 1.32
CA TYR A 35 13.80 7.47 1.58
C TYR A 35 13.06 8.69 2.18
N PRO A 36 13.74 9.59 2.90
CA PRO A 36 13.15 10.84 3.40
C PRO A 36 12.79 11.80 2.26
N PRO A 37 11.77 12.67 2.42
CA PRO A 37 11.01 12.92 3.65
C PRO A 37 9.80 11.99 3.82
N MET A 38 9.35 11.30 2.77
CA MET A 38 8.10 10.53 2.81
C MET A 38 8.17 9.36 3.80
N SER A 39 9.30 8.63 3.82
CA SER A 39 9.45 7.50 4.74
C SER A 39 9.36 7.90 6.22
N GLU A 40 9.93 9.05 6.61
CA GLU A 40 9.87 9.57 7.97
C GLU A 40 8.45 9.97 8.34
N GLN A 41 7.73 10.64 7.44
CA GLN A 41 6.33 11.02 7.63
C GLN A 41 5.44 9.80 7.85
N LEU A 42 5.59 8.76 7.02
CA LEU A 42 4.80 7.53 7.14
C LEU A 42 5.15 6.76 8.42
N ARG A 43 6.44 6.65 8.77
CA ARG A 43 6.87 6.02 10.04
C ARG A 43 6.34 6.76 11.26
N ALA A 44 6.28 8.10 11.24
CA ALA A 44 5.69 8.90 12.31
C ALA A 44 4.19 8.63 12.51
N LEU A 45 3.48 8.16 11.48
CA LEU A 45 2.09 7.70 11.55
C LEU A 45 1.96 6.22 11.99
N GLY A 46 3.07 5.59 12.36
CA GLY A 46 3.14 4.17 12.75
C GLY A 46 2.95 3.21 11.58
N ILE A 47 3.28 3.63 10.36
CA ILE A 47 3.22 2.79 9.16
C ILE A 47 4.54 2.04 9.01
N GLU A 48 4.45 0.72 8.89
CA GLU A 48 5.58 -0.15 8.59
C GLU A 48 5.91 -0.08 7.09
N LEU A 49 7.19 0.18 6.79
CA LEU A 49 7.70 0.33 5.43
C LEU A 49 8.71 -0.77 5.14
N ILE A 50 8.53 -1.43 4.00
CA ILE A 50 9.40 -2.50 3.49
C ILE A 50 10.04 -2.02 2.20
N GLU A 51 11.35 -2.22 2.06
CA GLU A 51 12.04 -1.90 0.82
C GLU A 51 11.99 -3.09 -0.15
N GLY A 52 11.74 -2.79 -1.43
CA GLY A 52 11.63 -3.77 -2.50
C GLY A 52 10.25 -4.43 -2.61
N TRP A 53 10.19 -5.46 -3.46
CA TRP A 53 8.97 -6.09 -3.95
C TRP A 53 8.99 -7.60 -3.74
N ASP A 54 9.45 -8.05 -2.58
CA ASP A 54 9.60 -9.48 -2.29
C ASP A 54 8.23 -10.16 -2.14
N ALA A 55 8.08 -11.35 -2.72
CA ALA A 55 6.87 -12.17 -2.62
C ALA A 55 6.56 -12.59 -1.17
N ALA A 56 7.57 -12.66 -0.29
CA ALA A 56 7.40 -12.93 1.14
C ALA A 56 6.50 -11.89 1.84
N GLN A 57 6.27 -10.72 1.22
CA GLN A 57 5.32 -9.74 1.74
C GLN A 57 3.85 -10.24 1.69
N LEU A 58 3.56 -11.34 0.98
CA LEU A 58 2.29 -12.06 1.12
C LEU A 58 2.04 -12.58 2.55
N ASP A 59 3.09 -12.95 3.29
CA ASP A 59 2.98 -13.50 4.65
C ASP A 59 2.49 -12.44 5.66
N LEU A 60 2.50 -11.17 5.28
CA LEU A 60 1.85 -10.10 6.04
C LEU A 60 0.34 -10.30 6.14
N ALA A 61 -0.25 -11.12 5.24
CA ALA A 61 -1.66 -11.47 5.15
C ALA A 61 -2.60 -10.24 5.25
N PRO A 62 -2.41 -9.20 4.41
CA PRO A 62 -3.32 -8.06 4.40
C PRO A 62 -4.70 -8.44 3.88
N ASP A 63 -5.73 -7.72 4.34
CA ASP A 63 -7.09 -7.88 3.84
C ASP A 63 -7.22 -7.44 2.37
N ILE A 64 -6.38 -6.47 1.96
CA ILE A 64 -6.34 -5.93 0.60
C ILE A 64 -4.97 -5.32 0.26
N PHE A 65 -4.53 -5.56 -0.97
CA PHE A 65 -3.39 -4.89 -1.58
C PHE A 65 -3.85 -3.63 -2.34
N VAL A 66 -3.22 -2.49 -2.08
CA VAL A 66 -3.50 -1.26 -2.85
C VAL A 66 -2.31 -1.00 -3.77
N VAL A 67 -2.54 -1.12 -5.07
CA VAL A 67 -1.48 -1.14 -6.07
C VAL A 67 -1.29 0.25 -6.67
N GLY A 68 -0.11 0.84 -6.44
CA GLY A 68 0.34 2.07 -7.08
C GLY A 68 0.68 1.88 -8.56
N ASN A 69 0.61 2.96 -9.33
CA ASN A 69 0.82 2.93 -10.79
C ASN A 69 2.24 2.54 -11.23
N VAL A 70 3.23 2.63 -10.34
CA VAL A 70 4.62 2.25 -10.63
C VAL A 70 4.82 0.73 -10.71
N VAL A 71 3.86 -0.05 -10.24
CA VAL A 71 3.92 -1.52 -10.24
C VAL A 71 3.38 -2.06 -11.56
N THR A 72 4.19 -2.86 -12.24
CA THR A 72 3.84 -3.52 -13.50
C THR A 72 4.06 -5.03 -13.42
N ARG A 73 3.47 -5.78 -14.36
CA ARG A 73 3.69 -7.23 -14.49
C ARG A 73 5.18 -7.57 -14.60
N GLY A 74 5.59 -8.70 -14.04
CA GLY A 74 6.99 -9.09 -13.85
C GLY A 74 7.60 -8.61 -12.54
N ASN A 75 6.91 -7.76 -11.77
CA ASN A 75 7.28 -7.46 -10.39
C ASN A 75 6.99 -8.68 -9.47
N PRO A 76 7.96 -9.19 -8.69
CA PRO A 76 7.76 -10.44 -7.96
C PRO A 76 6.56 -10.44 -7.01
N LEU A 77 6.31 -9.33 -6.31
CA LEU A 77 5.17 -9.21 -5.40
C LEU A 77 3.83 -9.16 -6.15
N ILE A 78 3.72 -8.43 -7.26
CA ILE A 78 2.43 -8.38 -7.98
C ILE A 78 2.09 -9.72 -8.63
N GLU A 79 3.09 -10.45 -9.15
CA GLU A 79 2.88 -11.80 -9.65
C GLU A 79 2.37 -12.71 -8.53
N ALA A 80 2.99 -12.66 -7.35
CA ALA A 80 2.58 -13.45 -6.20
C ALA A 80 1.16 -13.11 -5.70
N VAL A 81 0.80 -11.82 -5.64
CA VAL A 81 -0.56 -11.35 -5.31
C VAL A 81 -1.60 -11.91 -6.29
N LEU A 82 -1.29 -11.91 -7.58
CA LEU A 82 -2.18 -12.39 -8.63
C LEU A 82 -2.30 -13.91 -8.62
N ASP A 83 -1.19 -14.63 -8.46
CA ASP A 83 -1.15 -16.09 -8.39
C ASP A 83 -1.89 -16.62 -7.16
N ALA A 84 -1.81 -15.92 -6.03
CA ALA A 84 -2.55 -16.24 -4.82
C ALA A 84 -4.05 -15.90 -4.89
N GLY A 85 -4.49 -15.17 -5.93
CA GLY A 85 -5.86 -14.66 -6.02
C GLY A 85 -6.20 -13.69 -4.89
N ALA A 86 -5.20 -13.01 -4.32
CA ALA A 86 -5.39 -12.09 -3.21
C ALA A 86 -6.21 -10.87 -3.65
N ARG A 87 -6.95 -10.27 -2.71
CA ARG A 87 -7.75 -9.07 -3.02
C ARG A 87 -6.83 -7.90 -3.28
N TYR A 88 -7.03 -7.21 -4.39
CA TYR A 88 -6.30 -5.99 -4.72
C TYR A 88 -7.22 -4.93 -5.33
N THR A 89 -6.81 -3.67 -5.22
CA THR A 89 -7.48 -2.51 -5.82
C THR A 89 -6.47 -1.43 -6.20
N SER A 90 -6.92 -0.40 -6.92
CA SER A 90 -6.11 0.79 -7.20
C SER A 90 -6.26 1.83 -6.09
N GLY A 91 -5.25 2.68 -5.91
CA GLY A 91 -5.34 3.80 -4.96
C GLY A 91 -6.55 4.72 -5.19
N PRO A 92 -6.82 5.20 -6.41
CA PRO A 92 -8.01 6.04 -6.68
C PRO A 92 -9.33 5.35 -6.38
N GLN A 93 -9.46 4.06 -6.72
CA GLN A 93 -10.68 3.31 -6.42
C GLN A 93 -10.89 3.16 -4.91
N TRP A 94 -9.84 2.80 -4.16
CA TRP A 94 -9.92 2.71 -2.70
C TRP A 94 -10.31 4.05 -2.07
N LEU A 95 -9.71 5.15 -2.52
CA LEU A 95 -10.05 6.50 -2.04
C LEU A 95 -11.52 6.85 -2.31
N ALA A 96 -12.00 6.58 -3.53
CA ALA A 96 -13.38 6.83 -3.91
C ALA A 96 -14.37 6.03 -3.04
N GLU A 97 -14.10 4.74 -2.83
CA GLU A 97 -14.97 3.82 -2.10
C GLU A 97 -14.94 4.02 -0.58
N GLN A 98 -13.78 4.30 0.01
CA GLN A 98 -13.58 4.29 1.46
C GLN A 98 -13.58 5.67 2.10
N VAL A 99 -13.27 6.73 1.34
CA VAL A 99 -13.10 8.08 1.88
C VAL A 99 -14.09 9.07 1.31
N LEU A 100 -14.39 9.00 0.00
CA LEU A 100 -15.19 10.02 -0.68
C LEU A 100 -16.68 9.68 -0.76
N GLN A 101 -17.09 8.41 -0.62
CA GLN A 101 -18.51 8.07 -0.67
C GLN A 101 -19.30 8.81 0.41
N GLY A 102 -20.37 9.49 -0.03
CA GLY A 102 -21.28 10.23 0.85
C GLY A 102 -20.78 11.58 1.34
N ARG A 103 -19.70 12.11 0.76
CA ARG A 103 -19.18 13.46 1.02
C ARG A 103 -19.56 14.46 -0.06
#